data_AF-A0A2P5HSQ4-F1
#
_entry.id   AF-A0A2P5HSQ4-F1
#
_cell.length_a   1.000
_cell.length_b   1.000
_cell.length_c   1.000
_cell.angle_alpha   90.00
_cell.angle_beta   90.00
_cell.angle_gamma   90.00
#
_symmetry.space_group_name_H-M   'P 1'
#
loop_
_entity.id
_entity.type
_entity.pdbx_description
1 polymer ?
#
loop_
_entity_poly.entity_id
_entity_poly.type
_entity_poly.pdbx_seq_one_letter_code
_entity_poly.pdbx_strand_id
1 'polypeptide(L)'
;MSTDIAKQPEEGLIQDAEAPKPVSRFTRWFRSPLFNVILVGMISFTQPGIWNALNNTGAGGQQEPYLVNGSNALTFGIMVFGCSIFAIIANKIGLNKVLIIGTLGYAPYSASLYVNSRYGTEWFVLFGGATCGVAASALWAAEGAIALGYADIHDRGKFTGIWLGLRELGQLIGSSIQLSLNVKNGQKGKVGYSTYLVLIALQCLGLPLALLVSPPEKVIHRDGREVRDPTKNKAVMKEFHKWVALLKRKQFYLLIPILVGFNWNSTYQGIYLTKYFSVRARTLGSLTSGVAATAANVFWGWFYDRKCFSRPTLAKITWFSFSTVMLGLFAWQTANEKLYEDTKPTLDWATPGFGRGFAVNVLFRFMNESHYMFVYWIMGTFFDDIETLTLGVGLVRSFESIGSCLAFGIGAIKISPMVNLIVAFVMFVVCIPATSFAVLLVPERPVDNRSLDSGISSIQSQKDADPVIDAIALNVVDKHVTP
;
A
#
# COMPACT_ATOMS: atom_id res chain seq x y z
N MET A 1 47.10 -8.44 66.01
CA MET A 1 47.10 -9.46 64.95
C MET A 1 45.66 -9.97 64.83
N SER A 2 44.80 -9.10 64.31
CA SER A 2 44.21 -9.12 62.95
C SER A 2 43.10 -10.17 62.82
N THR A 3 41.87 -9.71 63.05
CA THR A 3 40.61 -10.42 62.77
C THR A 3 40.18 -10.11 61.34
N ASP A 4 40.17 -11.14 60.48
CA ASP A 4 39.65 -11.06 59.11
C ASP A 4 38.12 -10.99 59.11
N ILE A 5 37.60 -9.85 58.68
CA ILE A 5 36.17 -9.60 58.43
C ILE A 5 35.90 -9.82 56.93
N ALA A 6 34.81 -10.54 56.68
CA ALA A 6 34.31 -10.97 55.38
C ALA A 6 34.23 -9.84 54.32
N LYS A 7 34.73 -10.13 53.11
CA LYS A 7 34.52 -9.33 51.90
C LYS A 7 33.05 -9.39 51.48
N GLN A 8 32.38 -8.24 51.47
CA GLN A 8 31.11 -8.01 50.77
C GLN A 8 31.34 -8.00 49.25
N PRO A 9 30.36 -8.41 48.42
CA PRO A 9 30.46 -8.33 46.97
C PRO A 9 30.28 -6.87 46.50
N GLU A 10 31.15 -6.43 45.59
CA GLU A 10 31.10 -5.12 44.93
C GLU A 10 29.74 -4.90 44.25
N GLU A 11 29.03 -3.86 44.69
CA GLU A 11 27.91 -3.27 43.96
C GLU A 11 28.44 -2.75 42.61
N GLY A 12 28.03 -3.41 41.53
CA GLY A 12 28.33 -2.99 40.18
C GLY A 12 27.83 -1.57 39.93
N LEU A 13 28.73 -0.72 39.43
CA LEU A 13 28.45 0.65 39.00
C LEU A 13 27.19 0.70 38.13
N ILE A 14 26.16 1.35 38.66
CA ILE A 14 25.09 1.94 37.85
C ILE A 14 25.79 2.99 36.99
N GLN A 15 25.98 2.68 35.70
CA GLN A 15 26.38 3.66 34.70
C GLN A 15 25.33 4.77 34.73
N ASP A 16 25.74 5.97 35.17
CA ASP A 16 24.93 7.17 35.12
C ASP A 16 24.43 7.39 33.69
N ALA A 17 23.14 7.10 33.47
CA ALA A 17 22.46 7.47 32.25
C ALA A 17 22.42 9.00 32.21
N GLU A 18 23.29 9.60 31.38
CA GLU A 18 23.33 11.03 31.11
C GLU A 18 21.90 11.59 30.98
N ALA A 19 21.53 12.50 31.89
CA ALA A 19 20.21 13.11 31.85
C ALA A 19 20.01 13.81 30.48
N PRO A 20 18.91 13.53 29.76
CA PRO A 20 18.73 14.07 28.42
C PRO A 20 18.74 15.60 28.46
N LYS A 21 19.59 16.22 27.63
CA LYS A 21 19.74 17.68 27.53
C LYS A 21 18.36 18.35 27.47
N PRO A 22 18.11 19.45 28.22
CA PRO A 22 16.81 20.10 28.24
C PRO A 22 16.50 20.68 26.86
N VAL A 23 15.66 19.97 26.09
CA VAL A 23 15.15 20.42 24.80
C VAL A 23 13.98 21.40 25.00
N SER A 24 13.92 22.44 24.17
CA SER A 24 12.78 23.39 24.16
C SER A 24 11.44 22.67 23.95
N ARG A 25 10.36 23.20 24.56
CA ARG A 25 8.99 22.68 24.37
C ARG A 25 8.59 22.60 22.89
N PHE A 26 9.02 23.56 22.08
CA PHE A 26 8.78 23.56 20.63
C PHE A 26 9.52 22.42 19.93
N THR A 27 10.81 22.24 20.24
CA THR A 27 11.62 21.14 19.70
C THR A 27 11.03 19.79 20.11
N ARG A 28 10.59 19.63 21.35
CA ARG A 28 9.95 18.40 21.83
C ARG A 28 8.62 18.11 21.10
N TRP A 29 7.82 19.14 20.80
CA TRP A 29 6.59 18.97 20.03
C TRP A 29 6.88 18.63 18.55
N PHE A 30 7.80 19.34 17.90
CA PHE A 30 8.19 19.09 16.50
C PHE A 30 8.85 17.72 16.32
N ARG A 31 9.66 17.29 17.28
CA ARG A 31 10.28 15.96 17.33
C ARG A 31 9.36 14.89 17.92
N SER A 32 8.11 15.21 18.22
CA SER A 32 7.20 14.22 18.79
C SER A 32 6.80 13.18 17.74
N PRO A 33 6.63 11.91 18.13
CA PRO A 33 6.06 10.87 17.29
C PRO A 33 4.76 11.28 16.59
N LEU A 34 3.82 11.89 17.33
CA LEU A 34 2.52 12.28 16.81
C LEU A 34 2.62 13.32 15.68
N PHE A 35 3.48 14.34 15.86
CA PHE A 35 3.66 15.37 14.83
C PHE A 35 4.24 14.78 13.54
N ASN A 36 5.20 13.87 13.66
CA ASN A 36 5.79 13.19 12.51
C ASN A 36 4.77 12.29 11.79
N VAL A 37 3.90 11.59 12.52
CA VAL A 37 2.81 10.81 11.91
C VAL A 37 1.80 11.70 11.19
N ILE A 38 1.46 12.86 11.76
CA ILE A 38 0.58 13.83 11.08
C ILE A 38 1.25 14.34 9.80
N LEU A 39 2.54 14.70 9.84
CA LEU A 39 3.28 15.12 8.65
C LEU A 39 3.29 14.04 7.57
N VAL A 40 3.55 12.79 7.93
CA VAL A 40 3.51 11.66 7.00
C VAL A 40 2.10 11.48 6.43
N GLY A 41 1.06 11.56 7.26
CA GLY A 41 -0.34 11.57 6.79
C GLY A 41 -0.65 12.71 5.82
N MET A 42 -0.09 13.91 6.04
CA MET A 42 -0.21 15.04 5.11
C MET A 42 0.57 14.81 3.81
N ILE A 43 1.69 14.10 3.85
CA ILE A 43 2.37 13.65 2.63
C ILE A 43 1.48 12.65 1.89
N SER A 44 0.90 11.67 2.58
CA SER A 44 -0.09 10.73 2.03
C SER A 44 -1.30 11.43 1.40
N PHE A 45 -1.79 12.48 2.05
CA PHE A 45 -2.86 13.34 1.55
C PHE A 45 -2.47 13.95 0.20
N THR A 46 -1.28 14.57 0.13
CA THR A 46 -0.83 15.30 -1.06
C THR A 46 -0.40 14.38 -2.21
N GLN A 47 0.17 13.20 -1.91
CA GLN A 47 0.73 12.29 -2.91
C GLN A 47 -0.32 11.24 -3.35
N PRO A 48 -0.46 10.05 -2.71
CA PRO A 48 -1.38 9.01 -3.15
C PRO A 48 -2.85 9.42 -3.05
N GLY A 49 -3.24 10.27 -2.10
CA GLY A 49 -4.62 10.78 -2.00
C GLY A 49 -5.06 11.52 -3.27
N ILE A 50 -4.22 12.44 -3.76
CA ILE A 50 -4.47 13.17 -5.01
C ILE A 50 -4.38 12.24 -6.24
N TRP A 51 -3.43 11.30 -6.26
CA TRP A 51 -3.34 10.31 -7.34
C TRP A 51 -4.60 9.45 -7.43
N ASN A 52 -5.15 9.01 -6.29
CA ASN A 52 -6.40 8.26 -6.23
C ASN A 52 -7.56 9.11 -6.77
N ALA A 53 -7.64 10.37 -6.35
CA ALA A 53 -8.68 11.28 -6.81
C ALA A 53 -8.66 11.42 -8.34
N LEU A 54 -7.48 11.56 -8.96
CA LEU A 54 -7.35 11.66 -10.42
C LEU A 54 -7.78 10.36 -11.13
N ASN A 55 -7.32 9.21 -10.66
CA ASN A 55 -7.58 7.94 -11.33
C ASN A 55 -9.03 7.49 -11.19
N ASN A 56 -9.68 7.76 -10.06
CA ASN A 56 -11.08 7.40 -9.82
C ASN A 56 -12.08 8.23 -10.66
N THR A 57 -11.66 9.37 -11.20
CA THR A 57 -12.44 10.14 -12.19
C THR A 57 -12.47 9.45 -13.57
N GLY A 58 -11.79 8.30 -13.72
CA GLY A 58 -11.71 7.55 -14.96
C GLY A 58 -10.46 7.94 -15.74
N ALA A 59 -9.46 7.05 -15.72
CA ALA A 59 -8.20 7.17 -16.44
C ALA A 59 -7.55 8.55 -16.34
N GLY A 60 -7.38 9.05 -15.11
CA GLY A 60 -6.75 10.33 -14.85
C GLY A 60 -7.55 11.54 -15.34
N GLY A 61 -8.85 11.38 -15.62
CA GLY A 61 -9.70 12.43 -16.17
C GLY A 61 -9.57 12.64 -17.68
N GLN A 62 -8.86 11.76 -18.39
CA GLN A 62 -8.74 11.85 -19.84
C GLN A 62 -10.02 11.41 -20.55
N GLN A 63 -10.08 11.70 -21.84
CA GLN A 63 -11.16 11.23 -22.71
C GLN A 63 -10.95 9.76 -23.10
N GLU A 64 -9.72 9.38 -23.45
CA GLU A 64 -9.36 8.01 -23.81
C GLU A 64 -8.49 7.38 -22.71
N PRO A 65 -8.83 6.17 -22.22
CA PRO A 65 -8.18 5.62 -21.04
C PRO A 65 -6.82 4.95 -21.33
N TYR A 66 -6.50 4.66 -22.58
CA TYR A 66 -5.41 3.74 -22.95
C TYR A 66 -4.03 4.22 -22.54
N LEU A 67 -3.69 5.48 -22.84
CA LEU A 67 -2.37 6.04 -22.52
C LEU A 67 -2.14 6.10 -21.01
N VAL A 68 -3.18 6.51 -20.27
CA VAL A 68 -3.11 6.60 -18.80
C VAL A 68 -3.07 5.22 -18.17
N ASN A 69 -3.82 4.25 -18.70
CA ASN A 69 -3.73 2.86 -18.29
C ASN A 69 -2.33 2.29 -18.59
N GLY A 70 -1.74 2.57 -19.75
CA GLY A 70 -0.37 2.16 -20.08
C GLY A 70 0.67 2.78 -19.13
N SER A 71 0.50 4.05 -18.80
CA SER A 71 1.33 4.73 -17.80
C SER A 71 1.15 4.13 -16.40
N ASN A 72 -0.07 3.81 -15.98
CA ASN A 72 -0.33 3.16 -14.70
C ASN A 72 0.22 1.74 -14.67
N ALA A 73 0.14 1.00 -15.77
CA ALA A 73 0.76 -0.32 -15.90
C ALA A 73 2.27 -0.20 -15.67
N LEU A 74 2.92 0.80 -16.27
CA LEU A 74 4.33 1.09 -16.03
C LEU A 74 4.62 1.48 -14.57
N THR A 75 3.81 2.34 -13.95
CA THR A 75 3.90 2.70 -12.53
C THR A 75 3.90 1.46 -11.65
N PHE A 76 2.91 0.59 -11.82
CA PHE A 76 2.77 -0.63 -11.02
C PHE A 76 3.84 -1.67 -11.36
N GLY A 77 4.25 -1.77 -12.63
CA GLY A 77 5.35 -2.64 -13.05
C GLY A 77 6.67 -2.31 -12.36
N ILE A 78 6.96 -1.02 -12.15
CA ILE A 78 8.09 -0.59 -11.34
C ILE A 78 7.88 -0.95 -9.86
N MET A 79 6.67 -0.76 -9.33
CA MET A 79 6.33 -1.08 -7.94
C MET A 79 6.45 -2.57 -7.58
N VAL A 80 6.27 -3.49 -8.55
CA VAL A 80 6.47 -4.95 -8.35
C VAL A 80 7.80 -5.24 -7.67
N PHE A 81 8.87 -4.59 -8.13
CA PHE A 81 10.20 -4.77 -7.57
C PHE A 81 10.56 -3.63 -6.61
N GLY A 82 10.13 -2.41 -6.95
CA GLY A 82 10.46 -1.19 -6.24
C GLY A 82 10.05 -1.21 -4.78
N CYS A 83 8.85 -1.68 -4.43
CA CYS A 83 8.37 -1.70 -3.05
C CYS A 83 9.29 -2.52 -2.14
N SER A 84 9.68 -3.73 -2.59
CA SER A 84 10.60 -4.60 -1.84
C SER A 84 12.02 -4.03 -1.80
N ILE A 85 12.51 -3.48 -2.91
CA ILE A 85 13.85 -2.87 -3.00
C ILE A 85 13.96 -1.64 -2.08
N PHE A 86 13.00 -0.72 -2.13
CA PHE A 86 13.03 0.49 -1.29
C PHE A 86 12.82 0.17 0.19
N ALA A 87 12.06 -0.87 0.54
CA ALA A 87 11.98 -1.35 1.93
C ALA A 87 13.33 -1.81 2.46
N ILE A 88 14.12 -2.51 1.63
CA ILE A 88 15.49 -2.94 1.98
C ILE A 88 16.44 -1.73 2.02
N ILE A 89 16.38 -0.84 1.04
CA ILE A 89 17.25 0.34 0.93
C ILE A 89 16.99 1.33 2.07
N ALA A 90 15.75 1.47 2.51
CA ALA A 90 15.37 2.32 3.64
C ALA A 90 16.18 2.01 4.89
N ASN A 91 16.52 0.73 5.12
CA ASN A 91 17.35 0.30 6.23
C ASN A 91 18.81 0.79 6.11
N LYS A 92 19.32 0.99 4.89
CA LYS A 92 20.70 1.45 4.69
C LYS A 92 20.83 2.97 4.71
N ILE A 93 19.95 3.68 3.99
CA ILE A 93 20.10 5.13 3.76
C ILE A 93 19.25 5.99 4.69
N GLY A 94 18.32 5.38 5.43
CA GLY A 94 17.41 6.02 6.36
C GLY A 94 16.06 6.41 5.74
N LEU A 95 15.01 6.32 6.56
CA LEU A 95 13.61 6.53 6.16
C LEU A 95 13.34 7.92 5.57
N ASN A 96 13.95 8.97 6.13
CA ASN A 96 13.75 10.34 5.66
C ASN A 96 14.18 10.56 4.21
N LYS A 97 15.32 10.00 3.80
CA LYS A 97 15.82 10.18 2.43
C LYS A 97 14.94 9.44 1.42
N VAL A 98 14.51 8.24 1.78
CA VAL A 98 13.55 7.46 0.98
C VAL A 98 12.21 8.20 0.87
N LEU A 99 11.73 8.80 1.96
CA LEU A 99 10.50 9.60 1.94
C LEU A 99 10.60 10.80 1.00
N ILE A 100 11.71 11.53 1.01
CA ILE A 100 11.96 12.64 0.08
C ILE A 100 11.87 12.16 -1.37
N ILE A 101 12.57 11.06 -1.72
CA ILE A 101 12.47 10.45 -3.05
C ILE A 101 11.02 10.11 -3.40
N GLY A 102 10.26 9.62 -2.41
CA GLY A 102 8.85 9.26 -2.55
C GLY A 102 7.92 10.43 -2.88
N THR A 103 8.32 11.67 -2.62
CA THR A 103 7.51 12.86 -2.93
C THR A 103 7.77 13.47 -4.31
N LEU A 104 8.85 13.06 -4.99
CA LEU A 104 9.29 13.74 -6.21
C LEU A 104 8.57 13.28 -7.48
N GLY A 105 7.94 12.10 -7.50
CA GLY A 105 7.43 11.48 -8.73
C GLY A 105 5.93 11.63 -9.00
N TYR A 106 5.11 12.00 -8.01
CA TYR A 106 3.66 12.16 -8.21
C TYR A 106 3.30 13.46 -8.93
N ALA A 107 3.96 14.57 -8.61
CA ALA A 107 3.73 15.86 -9.28
C ALA A 107 4.06 15.80 -10.80
N PRO A 108 5.20 15.23 -11.24
CA PRO A 108 5.46 14.99 -12.66
C PRO A 108 4.38 14.15 -13.36
N TYR A 109 3.81 13.14 -12.69
CA TYR A 109 2.71 12.36 -13.25
C TYR A 109 1.46 13.22 -13.50
N SER A 110 1.00 14.01 -12.53
CA SER A 110 -0.15 14.89 -12.76
C SER A 110 0.13 15.99 -13.79
N ALA A 111 1.36 16.52 -13.81
CA ALA A 111 1.81 17.45 -14.84
C ALA A 111 1.77 16.81 -16.23
N SER A 112 2.12 15.53 -16.35
CA SER A 112 2.04 14.82 -17.62
C SER A 112 0.61 14.68 -18.14
N LEU A 113 -0.36 14.43 -17.26
CA LEU A 113 -1.78 14.39 -17.63
C LEU A 113 -2.28 15.76 -18.10
N TYR A 114 -1.83 16.84 -17.46
CA TYR A 114 -2.13 18.20 -17.91
C TYR A 114 -1.57 18.48 -19.30
N VAL A 115 -0.28 18.21 -19.52
CA VAL A 115 0.39 18.49 -20.80
C VAL A 115 -0.20 17.63 -21.91
N ASN A 116 -0.51 16.36 -21.64
CA ASN A 116 -1.21 15.50 -22.59
C ASN A 116 -2.61 16.04 -22.91
N SER A 117 -3.37 16.45 -21.89
CA SER A 117 -4.69 17.04 -22.08
C SER A 117 -4.63 18.34 -22.89
N ARG A 118 -3.64 19.21 -22.66
CA ARG A 118 -3.56 20.53 -23.30
C ARG A 118 -2.91 20.50 -24.69
N TYR A 119 -1.87 19.68 -24.86
CA TYR A 119 -0.97 19.70 -26.02
C TYR A 119 -0.86 18.36 -26.75
N GLY A 120 -1.43 17.28 -26.22
CA GLY A 120 -1.37 15.94 -26.83
C GLY A 120 -0.04 15.20 -26.63
N THR A 121 0.84 15.67 -25.75
CA THR A 121 2.16 15.04 -25.54
C THR A 121 2.02 13.69 -24.83
N GLU A 122 2.30 12.59 -25.53
CA GLU A 122 2.11 11.23 -24.98
C GLU A 122 3.31 10.69 -24.20
N TRP A 123 4.53 10.92 -24.68
CA TRP A 123 5.76 10.39 -24.04
C TRP A 123 5.89 10.82 -22.58
N PHE A 124 5.45 12.05 -22.28
CA PHE A 124 5.56 12.62 -20.94
C PHE A 124 4.64 11.88 -19.96
N VAL A 125 3.52 11.30 -20.43
CA VAL A 125 2.63 10.49 -19.58
C VAL A 125 3.33 9.22 -19.14
N LEU A 126 4.00 8.52 -20.05
CA LEU A 126 4.81 7.34 -19.71
C LEU A 126 5.98 7.68 -18.79
N PHE A 127 6.68 8.78 -19.06
CA PHE A 127 7.75 9.25 -18.18
C PHE A 127 7.21 9.61 -16.77
N GLY A 128 6.06 10.29 -16.71
CA GLY A 128 5.37 10.61 -15.47
C GLY A 128 4.99 9.35 -14.69
N GLY A 129 4.44 8.33 -15.35
CA GLY A 129 4.18 7.02 -14.76
C GLY A 129 5.43 6.36 -14.20
N ALA A 130 6.54 6.39 -14.94
CA ALA A 130 7.81 5.83 -14.49
C ALA A 130 8.31 6.53 -13.21
N THR A 131 8.32 7.86 -13.19
CA THR A 131 8.72 8.64 -12.01
C THR A 131 7.77 8.40 -10.83
N CYS A 132 6.47 8.27 -11.09
CA CYS A 132 5.47 7.95 -10.09
C CYS A 132 5.67 6.55 -9.51
N GLY A 133 6.05 5.55 -10.31
CA GLY A 133 6.29 4.19 -9.84
C GLY A 133 7.47 4.11 -8.87
N VAL A 134 8.57 4.80 -9.19
CA VAL A 134 9.74 4.91 -8.30
C VAL A 134 9.36 5.64 -7.01
N ALA A 135 8.66 6.77 -7.13
CA ALA A 135 8.23 7.56 -5.99
C ALA A 135 7.23 6.81 -5.09
N ALA A 136 6.23 6.16 -5.66
CA ALA A 136 5.27 5.34 -4.92
C ALA A 136 5.96 4.22 -4.15
N SER A 137 6.90 3.52 -4.80
CA SER A 137 7.68 2.45 -4.17
C SER A 137 8.46 2.93 -2.94
N ALA A 138 9.13 4.07 -3.07
CA ALA A 138 9.87 4.70 -1.98
C ALA A 138 8.93 5.21 -0.87
N LEU A 139 7.86 5.91 -1.25
CA LEU A 139 6.90 6.51 -0.34
C LEU A 139 6.27 5.43 0.56
N TRP A 140 5.68 4.39 -0.02
CA TRP A 140 5.00 3.33 0.73
C TRP A 140 5.95 2.60 1.70
N ALA A 141 7.20 2.38 1.30
CA ALA A 141 8.21 1.76 2.15
C ALA A 141 8.57 2.65 3.36
N ALA A 142 8.81 3.94 3.14
CA ALA A 142 9.21 4.87 4.21
C ALA A 142 8.04 5.23 5.13
N GLU A 143 6.87 5.51 4.55
CA GLU A 143 5.68 5.97 5.23
C GLU A 143 5.14 4.94 6.24
N GLY A 144 5.01 3.67 5.80
CA GLY A 144 4.56 2.60 6.70
C GLY A 144 5.50 2.38 7.88
N ALA A 145 6.81 2.46 7.63
CA ALA A 145 7.83 2.32 8.67
C ALA A 145 7.82 3.49 9.66
N ILE A 146 7.61 4.74 9.21
CA ILE A 146 7.50 5.89 10.12
C ILE A 146 6.21 5.83 10.95
N ALA A 147 5.07 5.55 10.30
CA ALA A 147 3.76 5.51 10.96
C ALA A 147 3.69 4.45 12.08
N LEU A 148 4.29 3.27 11.83
CA LEU A 148 4.30 2.16 12.78
C LEU A 148 5.49 2.21 13.74
N GLY A 149 6.64 2.70 13.28
CA GLY A 149 7.91 2.64 13.99
C GLY A 149 8.11 3.77 15.00
N TYR A 150 7.53 4.96 14.79
CA TYR A 150 7.69 6.09 15.71
C TYR A 150 6.72 6.02 16.90
N ALA A 151 5.62 5.29 16.77
CA ALA A 151 4.62 5.16 17.82
C ALA A 151 5.05 4.15 18.89
N ASP A 152 4.81 4.48 20.15
CA ASP A 152 4.87 3.51 21.25
C ASP A 152 3.89 2.37 21.00
N ILE A 153 4.22 1.17 21.49
CA ILE A 153 3.41 -0.05 21.26
C ILE A 153 1.94 0.17 21.62
N HIS A 154 1.66 0.92 22.70
CA HIS A 154 0.29 1.22 23.15
C HIS A 154 -0.47 2.23 22.26
N ASP A 155 0.23 3.10 21.54
CA ASP A 155 -0.34 4.20 20.73
C ASP A 155 -0.37 3.89 19.21
N ARG A 156 0.26 2.79 18.78
CA ARG A 156 0.39 2.40 17.36
C ARG A 156 -0.92 2.40 16.58
N GLY A 157 -1.99 1.85 17.16
CA GLY A 157 -3.30 1.82 16.50
C GLY A 157 -3.86 3.21 16.24
N LYS A 158 -3.77 4.11 17.23
CA LYS A 158 -4.22 5.50 17.11
C LYS A 158 -3.45 6.26 16.03
N PHE A 159 -2.13 6.09 15.99
CA PHE A 159 -1.26 6.79 15.06
C PHE A 159 -1.48 6.30 13.63
N THR A 160 -1.61 4.98 13.45
CA THR A 160 -1.98 4.36 12.17
C THR A 160 -3.33 4.85 11.67
N GLY A 161 -4.33 4.98 12.56
CA GLY A 161 -5.65 5.52 12.22
C GLY A 161 -5.61 6.97 11.74
N ILE A 162 -4.83 7.84 12.42
CA ILE A 162 -4.65 9.24 12.00
C ILE A 162 -3.99 9.30 10.62
N TRP A 163 -2.93 8.51 10.40
CA TRP A 163 -2.21 8.44 9.14
C TRP A 163 -3.13 8.02 7.97
N LEU A 164 -3.83 6.89 8.10
CA LEU A 164 -4.73 6.40 7.07
C LEU A 164 -5.92 7.35 6.84
N GLY A 165 -6.43 7.97 7.91
CA GLY A 165 -7.50 8.97 7.81
C GLY A 165 -7.09 10.18 6.98
N LEU A 166 -5.88 10.71 7.19
CA LEU A 166 -5.35 11.83 6.39
C LEU A 166 -5.16 11.46 4.91
N ARG A 167 -4.72 10.22 4.62
CA ARG A 167 -4.62 9.71 3.25
C ARG A 167 -5.98 9.73 2.55
N GLU A 168 -7.03 9.21 3.20
CA GLU A 168 -8.39 9.19 2.64
C GLU A 168 -9.00 10.60 2.48
N LEU A 169 -8.69 11.51 3.42
CA LEU A 169 -9.07 12.92 3.28
C LEU A 169 -8.47 13.54 2.01
N GLY A 170 -7.26 13.14 1.60
CA GLY A 170 -6.64 13.58 0.34
C GLY A 170 -7.48 13.22 -0.87
N GLN A 171 -7.95 11.97 -0.91
CA GLN A 171 -8.86 11.52 -1.96
C GLN A 171 -10.18 12.28 -1.94
N LEU A 172 -10.81 12.46 -0.77
CA LEU A 172 -12.08 13.16 -0.65
C LEU A 172 -12.01 14.63 -1.08
N ILE A 173 -10.99 15.37 -0.61
CA ILE A 173 -10.81 16.78 -0.95
C ILE A 173 -10.44 16.92 -2.43
N GLY A 174 -9.49 16.11 -2.92
CA GLY A 174 -9.10 16.12 -4.33
C GLY A 174 -10.29 15.83 -5.26
N SER A 175 -11.14 14.88 -4.89
CA SER A 175 -12.34 14.54 -5.68
C SER A 175 -13.42 15.62 -5.59
N SER A 176 -13.57 16.28 -4.43
CA SER A 176 -14.50 17.40 -4.25
C SER A 176 -14.11 18.61 -5.11
N ILE A 177 -12.81 18.92 -5.18
CA ILE A 177 -12.27 19.98 -6.05
C ILE A 177 -12.50 19.63 -7.53
N GLN A 178 -12.27 18.38 -7.93
CA GLN A 178 -12.54 17.93 -9.30
C GLN A 178 -14.01 18.09 -9.67
N LEU A 179 -14.92 17.71 -8.78
CA LEU A 179 -16.35 17.85 -8.98
C LEU A 179 -16.77 19.32 -9.09
N SER A 180 -16.34 20.17 -8.16
CA SER A 180 -16.73 21.60 -8.15
C SER A 180 -16.29 22.32 -9.42
N LEU A 181 -15.09 22.03 -9.92
CA LEU A 181 -14.55 22.65 -11.12
C LEU A 181 -15.18 22.12 -12.42
N ASN A 182 -15.82 20.95 -12.40
CA ASN A 182 -16.39 20.31 -13.60
C ASN A 182 -17.91 20.12 -13.55
N VAL A 183 -18.58 20.63 -12.51
CA VAL A 183 -20.03 20.48 -12.31
C VAL A 183 -20.86 21.00 -13.50
N LYS A 184 -20.37 22.04 -14.19
CA LYS A 184 -21.03 22.67 -15.34
C LYS A 184 -20.79 21.92 -16.67
N ASN A 185 -19.83 21.00 -16.72
CA ASN A 185 -19.45 20.28 -17.95
C ASN A 185 -20.28 18.99 -18.10
N GLY A 186 -21.46 19.12 -18.72
CA GLY A 186 -22.40 18.00 -18.93
C GLY A 186 -22.09 17.07 -20.12
N GLN A 187 -21.05 17.36 -20.91
CA GLN A 187 -20.70 16.55 -22.08
C GLN A 187 -19.65 15.46 -21.75
N LYS A 188 -19.50 14.47 -22.65
CA LYS A 188 -18.33 13.57 -22.66
C LYS A 188 -17.08 14.35 -23.05
N GLY A 189 -15.92 13.95 -22.54
CA GLY A 189 -14.66 14.64 -22.82
C GLY A 189 -13.62 14.43 -21.74
N LYS A 190 -12.66 15.35 -21.60
CA LYS A 190 -11.64 15.34 -20.54
C LYS A 190 -11.99 16.33 -19.43
N VAL A 191 -11.43 16.12 -18.26
CA VAL A 191 -11.52 17.02 -17.11
C VAL A 191 -10.84 18.35 -17.44
N GLY A 192 -11.38 19.46 -16.90
CA GLY A 192 -10.88 20.81 -17.15
C GLY A 192 -9.41 21.01 -16.73
N TYR A 193 -8.69 21.87 -17.46
CA TYR A 193 -7.27 22.15 -17.21
C TYR A 193 -6.98 22.71 -15.82
N SER A 194 -7.84 23.60 -15.32
CA SER A 194 -7.72 24.19 -13.98
C SER A 194 -7.71 23.13 -12.89
N THR A 195 -8.40 22.00 -13.11
CA THR A 195 -8.41 20.89 -12.17
C THR A 195 -7.03 20.26 -12.03
N TYR A 196 -6.32 19.99 -13.13
CA TYR A 196 -4.96 19.46 -13.04
C TYR A 196 -4.01 20.44 -12.33
N LEU A 197 -4.09 21.73 -12.64
CA LEU A 197 -3.21 22.74 -12.02
C LEU A 197 -3.36 22.80 -10.50
N VAL A 198 -4.59 22.76 -9.99
CA VAL A 198 -4.84 22.74 -8.54
C VAL A 198 -4.30 21.47 -7.88
N LEU A 199 -4.49 20.31 -8.52
CA LEU A 199 -4.02 19.03 -7.97
C LEU A 199 -2.49 18.90 -8.01
N ILE A 200 -1.83 19.43 -9.05
CA ILE A 200 -0.37 19.53 -9.14
C ILE A 200 0.16 20.44 -8.02
N ALA A 201 -0.46 21.60 -7.80
CA ALA A 201 -0.06 22.52 -6.73
C ALA A 201 -0.13 21.85 -5.35
N LEU A 202 -1.17 21.06 -5.08
CA LEU A 202 -1.27 20.26 -3.85
C LEU A 202 -0.18 19.21 -3.75
N GLN A 203 0.15 18.51 -4.84
CA GLN A 203 1.25 17.53 -4.86
C GLN A 203 2.62 18.16 -4.62
N CYS A 204 2.86 19.39 -5.12
CA CYS A 204 4.13 20.10 -4.87
C CYS A 204 4.37 20.40 -3.37
N LEU A 205 3.33 20.40 -2.54
CA LEU A 205 3.47 20.59 -1.08
C LEU A 205 4.09 19.36 -0.38
N GLY A 206 4.12 18.19 -1.02
CA GLY A 206 4.67 16.97 -0.43
C GLY A 206 6.16 17.08 -0.10
N LEU A 207 6.97 17.66 -0.98
CA LEU A 207 8.41 17.79 -0.76
C LEU A 207 8.74 18.71 0.44
N PRO A 208 8.19 19.94 0.55
CA PRO A 208 8.34 20.74 1.76
C PRO A 208 7.94 19.99 3.03
N LEU A 209 6.84 19.23 3.01
CA LEU A 209 6.39 18.44 4.16
C LEU A 209 7.38 17.31 4.50
N ALA A 210 7.94 16.62 3.50
CA ALA A 210 8.93 15.56 3.71
C ALA A 210 10.23 16.09 4.34
N LEU A 211 10.64 17.31 4.00
CA LEU A 211 11.81 17.95 4.61
C LEU A 211 11.61 18.30 6.10
N LEU A 212 10.36 18.45 6.54
CA LEU A 212 10.02 18.71 7.93
C LEU A 212 9.97 17.43 8.79
N VAL A 213 9.97 16.25 8.16
CA VAL A 213 9.92 14.98 8.90
C VAL A 213 11.24 14.77 9.66
N SER A 214 11.11 14.43 10.92
CA SER A 214 12.24 14.17 11.81
C SER A 214 12.87 12.82 11.52
N PRO A 215 14.21 12.75 11.40
CA PRO A 215 14.91 11.47 11.33
C PRO A 215 14.61 10.64 12.59
N PRO A 216 14.59 9.29 12.51
CA PRO A 216 14.24 8.42 13.63
C PRO A 216 15.04 8.75 14.90
N GLU A 217 16.35 8.94 14.74
CA GLU A 217 17.29 9.30 15.82
C GLU A 217 16.96 10.61 16.55
N LYS A 218 16.20 11.50 15.92
CA LYS A 218 15.84 12.81 16.49
C LYS A 218 14.44 12.81 17.09
N VAL A 219 13.70 11.70 17.01
CA VAL A 219 12.34 11.59 17.54
C VAL A 219 12.41 11.36 19.05
N ILE A 220 11.68 12.19 19.79
CA ILE A 220 11.68 12.19 21.26
C ILE A 220 10.27 11.82 21.74
N HIS A 221 10.17 10.68 22.43
CA HIS A 221 8.92 10.24 23.05
C HIS A 221 8.51 11.14 24.23
N ARG A 222 7.26 11.00 24.70
CA ARG A 222 6.72 11.80 25.81
C ARG A 222 7.52 11.65 27.11
N ASP A 223 8.14 10.48 27.29
CA ASP A 223 9.00 10.12 28.41
C ASP A 223 10.47 10.51 28.21
N GLY A 224 10.81 11.14 27.08
CA GLY A 224 12.18 11.57 26.77
C GLY A 224 13.06 10.48 26.15
N ARG A 225 12.54 9.27 25.90
CA ARG A 225 13.28 8.23 25.17
C ARG A 225 13.43 8.61 23.70
N GLU A 226 14.63 8.36 23.17
CA GLU A 226 14.87 8.43 21.72
C GLU A 226 14.43 7.13 21.07
N VAL A 227 13.87 7.22 19.86
CA VAL A 227 13.60 6.04 19.05
C VAL A 227 14.94 5.43 18.66
N ARG A 228 15.28 4.26 19.22
CA ARG A 228 16.36 3.43 18.69
C ARG A 228 16.03 3.14 17.23
N ASP A 229 16.83 3.68 16.31
CA ASP A 229 16.68 3.41 14.89
C ASP A 229 16.92 1.90 14.65
N PRO A 230 15.87 1.09 14.49
CA PRO A 230 16.01 -0.35 14.32
C PRO A 230 16.47 -0.70 12.90
N THR A 231 16.59 0.31 12.03
CA THR A 231 16.80 0.13 10.60
C THR A 231 18.26 0.34 10.20
N LYS A 232 19.05 1.14 10.96
CA LYS A 232 20.47 1.36 10.68
C LYS A 232 21.35 0.10 10.79
N ASN A 233 22.14 -0.14 9.74
CA ASN A 233 23.19 -1.18 9.65
C ASN A 233 22.72 -2.64 9.68
N LYS A 234 21.47 -2.94 9.34
CA LYS A 234 21.06 -4.33 9.07
C LYS A 234 21.67 -4.83 7.76
N ALA A 235 22.21 -6.05 7.77
CA ALA A 235 22.75 -6.68 6.57
C ALA A 235 21.60 -6.96 5.57
N VAL A 236 21.65 -6.30 4.41
CA VAL A 236 20.68 -6.43 3.31
C VAL A 236 20.40 -7.90 2.95
N MET A 237 21.43 -8.74 3.00
CA MET A 237 21.28 -10.17 2.72
C MET A 237 20.44 -10.91 3.75
N LYS A 238 20.50 -10.54 5.04
CA LYS A 238 19.70 -11.19 6.08
C LYS A 238 18.21 -10.91 5.89
N GLU A 239 17.87 -9.65 5.56
CA GLU A 239 16.50 -9.25 5.23
C GLU A 239 15.98 -9.95 3.96
N PHE A 240 16.84 -10.11 2.94
CA PHE A 240 16.47 -10.84 1.73
C PHE A 240 16.17 -12.33 2.00
N HIS A 241 16.97 -13.00 2.84
CA HIS A 241 16.70 -14.40 3.21
C HIS A 241 15.39 -14.54 3.99
N LYS A 242 15.11 -13.62 4.93
CA LYS A 242 13.81 -13.58 5.63
C LYS A 242 12.65 -13.37 4.65
N TRP A 243 12.79 -12.45 3.70
CA TRP A 243 11.80 -12.20 2.65
C TRP A 243 11.49 -13.46 1.82
N VAL A 244 12.52 -14.20 1.39
CA VAL A 244 12.35 -15.46 0.65
C VAL A 244 11.67 -16.53 1.50
N ALA A 245 12.03 -16.62 2.79
CA ALA A 245 11.41 -17.58 3.70
C ALA A 245 9.91 -17.30 3.90
N LEU A 246 9.51 -16.03 3.98
CA LEU A 246 8.11 -15.63 4.10
C LEU A 246 7.30 -15.97 2.85
N LEU A 247 7.87 -15.75 1.65
CA LEU A 247 7.22 -16.10 0.40
C LEU A 247 6.88 -17.60 0.31
N LYS A 248 7.72 -18.46 0.89
CA LYS A 248 7.54 -19.92 0.91
C LYS A 248 6.53 -20.41 1.96
N ARG A 249 6.03 -19.55 2.84
CA ARG A 249 5.04 -19.96 3.84
C ARG A 249 3.71 -20.27 3.18
N LYS A 250 3.14 -21.42 3.52
CA LYS A 250 1.86 -21.90 2.98
C LYS A 250 0.73 -20.88 3.14
N GLN A 251 0.69 -20.19 4.29
CA GLN A 251 -0.32 -19.17 4.60
C GLN A 251 -0.22 -17.96 3.66
N PHE A 252 1.00 -17.52 3.33
CA PHE A 252 1.22 -16.41 2.41
C PHE A 252 0.99 -16.84 0.96
N TYR A 253 1.53 -18.00 0.57
CA TYR A 253 1.42 -18.55 -0.77
C TYR A 253 -0.04 -18.68 -1.23
N LEU A 254 -0.94 -19.12 -0.35
CA LEU A 254 -2.37 -19.24 -0.65
C LEU A 254 -3.09 -17.89 -0.82
N LEU A 255 -2.52 -16.78 -0.34
CA LEU A 255 -3.06 -15.44 -0.53
C LEU A 255 -2.57 -14.79 -1.84
N ILE A 256 -1.50 -15.28 -2.46
CA ILE A 256 -0.95 -14.70 -3.70
C ILE A 256 -2.03 -14.54 -4.79
N PRO A 257 -2.90 -15.54 -5.06
CA PRO A 257 -3.93 -15.39 -6.08
C PRO A 257 -4.81 -14.17 -5.84
N ILE A 258 -5.36 -13.97 -4.63
CA ILE A 258 -6.25 -12.84 -4.35
C ILE A 258 -5.52 -11.49 -4.42
N LEU A 259 -4.27 -11.43 -3.96
CA LEU A 259 -3.43 -10.23 -4.08
C LEU A 259 -3.27 -9.80 -5.55
N VAL A 260 -3.08 -10.75 -6.45
CA VAL A 260 -2.91 -10.48 -7.89
C VAL A 260 -4.25 -10.27 -8.58
N GLY A 261 -5.25 -11.12 -8.32
CA GLY A 261 -6.47 -11.20 -9.14
C GLY A 261 -7.56 -10.22 -8.77
N PHE A 262 -7.59 -9.71 -7.54
CA PHE A 262 -8.71 -8.91 -7.08
C PHE A 262 -8.75 -7.50 -7.70
N ASN A 263 -7.61 -6.83 -7.84
CA ASN A 263 -7.55 -5.43 -8.29
C ASN A 263 -7.87 -5.23 -9.79
N TRP A 264 -8.09 -6.32 -10.54
CA TRP A 264 -8.36 -6.27 -11.98
C TRP A 264 -9.65 -5.52 -12.32
N ASN A 265 -10.64 -5.56 -11.42
CA ASN A 265 -11.89 -4.87 -11.64
C ASN A 265 -11.74 -3.33 -11.63
N SER A 266 -10.76 -2.78 -10.91
CA SER A 266 -10.52 -1.34 -10.82
C SER A 266 -10.20 -0.71 -12.18
N THR A 267 -9.42 -1.40 -13.02
CA THR A 267 -9.11 -0.92 -14.38
C THR A 267 -10.36 -0.89 -15.25
N TYR A 268 -11.18 -1.94 -15.20
CA TYR A 268 -12.47 -1.98 -15.89
C TYR A 268 -13.38 -0.83 -15.45
N GLN A 269 -13.49 -0.56 -14.14
CA GLN A 269 -14.31 0.54 -13.63
C GLN A 269 -13.91 1.90 -14.22
N GLY A 270 -12.60 2.15 -14.34
CA GLY A 270 -12.09 3.35 -14.98
C GLY A 270 -12.53 3.47 -16.44
N ILE A 271 -12.39 2.39 -17.22
CA ILE A 271 -12.81 2.33 -18.61
C ILE A 271 -14.33 2.53 -18.73
N TYR A 272 -15.11 1.82 -17.92
CA TYR A 272 -16.57 1.92 -17.87
C TYR A 272 -17.04 3.35 -17.60
N LEU A 273 -16.44 4.03 -16.62
CA LEU A 273 -16.72 5.44 -16.33
C LEU A 273 -16.39 6.33 -17.53
N THR A 274 -15.18 6.22 -18.10
CA THR A 274 -14.77 7.03 -19.26
C THR A 274 -15.67 6.85 -20.49
N LYS A 275 -16.13 5.62 -20.73
CA LYS A 275 -16.88 5.27 -21.95
C LYS A 275 -18.35 5.67 -21.89
N TYR A 276 -19.00 5.46 -20.74
CA TYR A 276 -20.46 5.59 -20.63
C TYR A 276 -20.92 6.84 -19.89
N PHE A 277 -20.07 7.53 -19.12
CA PHE A 277 -20.49 8.65 -18.27
C PHE A 277 -19.98 10.02 -18.75
N SER A 278 -20.74 11.07 -18.46
CA SER A 278 -20.31 12.46 -18.68
C SER A 278 -19.15 12.87 -17.77
N VAL A 279 -18.46 13.97 -18.08
CA VAL A 279 -17.37 14.48 -17.22
C VAL A 279 -17.86 14.74 -15.80
N ARG A 280 -19.01 15.42 -15.64
CA ARG A 280 -19.58 15.71 -14.32
C ARG A 280 -20.01 14.45 -13.55
N ALA A 281 -20.58 13.46 -14.23
CA ALA A 281 -20.92 12.18 -13.60
C ALA A 281 -19.67 11.41 -13.12
N ARG A 282 -18.57 11.46 -13.87
CA ARG A 282 -17.31 10.81 -13.47
C ARG A 282 -16.64 11.48 -12.28
N THR A 283 -16.65 12.81 -12.22
CA THR A 283 -16.10 13.53 -11.05
C THR A 283 -16.93 13.28 -9.79
N LEU A 284 -18.26 13.11 -9.92
CA LEU A 284 -19.11 12.60 -8.84
C LEU A 284 -18.75 11.15 -8.47
N GLY A 285 -18.46 10.30 -9.46
CA GLY A 285 -17.94 8.93 -9.27
C GLY A 285 -16.68 8.91 -8.41
N SER A 286 -15.75 9.83 -8.65
CA SER A 286 -14.52 9.96 -7.85
C SER A 286 -14.79 10.35 -6.39
N LEU A 287 -15.71 11.31 -6.16
CA LEU A 287 -16.08 11.72 -4.81
C LEU A 287 -16.79 10.60 -4.04
N THR A 288 -17.81 10.01 -4.65
CA THR A 288 -18.55 8.88 -4.05
C THR A 288 -17.65 7.67 -3.84
N SER A 289 -16.61 7.48 -4.66
CA SER A 289 -15.60 6.45 -4.44
C SER A 289 -14.79 6.67 -3.16
N GLY A 290 -14.44 7.93 -2.82
CA GLY A 290 -13.81 8.24 -1.54
C GLY A 290 -14.72 8.01 -0.34
N VAL A 291 -16.00 8.36 -0.48
CA VAL A 291 -17.00 8.12 0.57
C VAL A 291 -17.22 6.61 0.78
N ALA A 292 -17.34 5.85 -0.31
CA ALA A 292 -17.51 4.40 -0.27
C ALA A 292 -16.31 3.69 0.36
N ALA A 293 -15.09 4.10 0.01
CA ALA A 293 -13.87 3.57 0.63
C ALA A 293 -13.83 3.88 2.14
N THR A 294 -14.11 5.13 2.52
CA THR A 294 -14.17 5.52 3.94
C THR A 294 -15.22 4.71 4.70
N ALA A 295 -16.40 4.52 4.13
CA ALA A 295 -17.47 3.73 4.73
C ALA A 295 -17.07 2.26 4.91
N ALA A 296 -16.39 1.66 3.92
CA ALA A 296 -15.88 0.29 4.03
C ALA A 296 -14.87 0.15 5.18
N ASN A 297 -13.94 1.11 5.31
CA ASN A 297 -12.94 1.11 6.37
C ASN A 297 -13.57 1.19 7.77
N VAL A 298 -14.55 2.08 7.95
CA VAL A 298 -15.27 2.19 9.23
C VAL A 298 -16.09 0.93 9.52
N PHE A 299 -16.81 0.41 8.53
CA PHE A 299 -17.64 -0.78 8.68
C PHE A 299 -16.81 -2.01 9.07
N TRP A 300 -15.76 -2.32 8.31
CA TRP A 300 -14.93 -3.51 8.56
C TRP A 300 -14.07 -3.37 9.81
N GLY A 301 -13.56 -2.16 10.12
CA GLY A 301 -12.88 -1.92 11.38
C GLY A 301 -13.77 -2.27 12.58
N TRP A 302 -14.99 -1.72 12.61
CA TRP A 302 -15.96 -2.05 13.65
C TRP A 302 -16.38 -3.53 13.64
N PHE A 303 -16.55 -4.14 12.47
CA PHE A 303 -16.97 -5.53 12.35
C PHE A 303 -15.89 -6.50 12.83
N TYR A 304 -14.61 -6.23 12.55
CA TYR A 304 -13.49 -7.05 13.01
C TYR A 304 -13.21 -6.94 14.50
N ASP A 305 -13.56 -5.81 15.13
CA ASP A 305 -13.42 -5.60 16.57
C ASP A 305 -14.54 -6.26 17.40
N ARG A 306 -15.56 -6.84 16.75
CA ARG A 306 -16.67 -7.54 17.43
C ARG A 306 -16.16 -8.81 18.13
N LYS A 307 -16.17 -8.80 19.46
CA LYS A 307 -15.79 -9.94 20.32
C LYS A 307 -16.78 -11.12 20.32
N CYS A 308 -17.90 -11.01 19.61
CA CYS A 308 -18.94 -12.05 19.61
C CYS A 308 -18.60 -13.26 18.73
N PHE A 309 -17.64 -13.14 17.81
CA PHE A 309 -17.23 -14.23 16.92
C PHE A 309 -15.78 -14.64 17.19
N SER A 310 -15.49 -15.95 17.08
CA SER A 310 -14.10 -16.41 17.03
C SER A 310 -13.44 -15.99 15.71
N ARG A 311 -12.12 -15.74 15.71
CA ARG A 311 -11.38 -15.28 14.52
C ARG A 311 -11.60 -16.19 13.29
N PRO A 312 -11.58 -17.54 13.40
CA PRO A 312 -11.82 -18.40 12.25
C PRO A 312 -13.26 -18.31 11.72
N THR A 313 -14.24 -18.17 12.62
CA THR A 313 -15.65 -17.99 12.23
C THR A 313 -15.85 -16.65 11.54
N LEU A 314 -15.25 -15.59 12.08
CA LEU A 314 -15.29 -14.26 11.49
C LEU A 314 -14.67 -14.25 10.09
N ALA A 315 -13.49 -14.88 9.92
CA ALA A 315 -12.83 -15.02 8.62
C ALA A 315 -13.73 -15.71 7.59
N LYS A 316 -14.40 -16.80 7.98
CA LYS A 316 -15.35 -17.54 7.11
C LYS A 316 -16.55 -16.68 6.74
N ILE A 317 -17.23 -16.08 7.71
CA ILE A 317 -18.41 -15.22 7.49
C ILE A 317 -18.05 -14.08 6.55
N THR A 318 -16.95 -13.38 6.83
CA THR A 318 -16.46 -12.28 5.99
C THR A 318 -16.19 -12.77 4.58
N TRP A 319 -15.39 -13.82 4.42
CA TRP A 319 -14.97 -14.28 3.10
C TRP A 319 -16.14 -14.76 2.23
N PHE A 320 -17.05 -15.57 2.78
CA PHE A 320 -18.17 -16.12 2.01
C PHE A 320 -19.23 -15.06 1.71
N SER A 321 -19.53 -14.15 2.65
CA SER A 321 -20.43 -13.02 2.36
C SER A 321 -19.83 -12.09 1.31
N PHE A 322 -18.54 -11.76 1.44
CA PHE A 322 -17.79 -10.95 0.50
C PHE A 322 -17.80 -11.56 -0.91
N SER A 323 -17.44 -12.83 -1.03
CA SER A 323 -17.40 -13.54 -2.32
C SER A 323 -18.77 -13.58 -3.00
N THR A 324 -19.83 -13.82 -2.22
CA THR A 324 -21.21 -13.86 -2.74
C THR A 324 -21.64 -12.49 -3.27
N VAL A 325 -21.40 -11.42 -2.51
CA VAL A 325 -21.73 -10.06 -2.93
C VAL A 325 -20.93 -9.66 -4.16
N MET A 326 -19.63 -9.96 -4.20
CA MET A 326 -18.77 -9.63 -5.33
C MET A 326 -19.21 -10.36 -6.61
N LEU A 327 -19.55 -11.65 -6.54
CA LEU A 327 -20.10 -12.40 -7.68
C LEU A 327 -21.44 -11.81 -8.17
N GLY A 328 -22.31 -11.41 -7.25
CA GLY A 328 -23.56 -10.72 -7.58
C GLY A 328 -23.33 -9.39 -8.29
N LEU A 329 -22.34 -8.61 -7.85
CA LEU A 329 -21.95 -7.35 -8.50
C LEU A 329 -21.37 -7.58 -9.90
N PHE A 330 -20.55 -8.61 -10.10
CA PHE A 330 -20.07 -8.99 -11.43
C PHE A 330 -21.21 -9.37 -12.37
N ALA A 331 -22.21 -10.11 -11.89
CA ALA A 331 -23.40 -10.44 -12.68
C ALA A 331 -24.19 -9.20 -13.09
N TRP A 332 -24.45 -8.28 -12.14
CA TRP A 332 -25.13 -7.01 -12.43
C TRP A 332 -24.32 -6.16 -13.43
N GLN A 333 -23.01 -6.06 -13.24
CA GLN A 333 -22.16 -5.29 -14.12
C GLN A 333 -22.08 -5.86 -15.53
N THR A 334 -22.05 -7.19 -15.66
CA THR A 334 -22.06 -7.86 -16.97
C THR A 334 -23.36 -7.55 -17.72
N ALA A 335 -24.50 -7.58 -17.03
CA ALA A 335 -25.79 -7.18 -17.61
C ALA A 335 -25.82 -5.70 -18.02
N ASN A 336 -25.22 -4.81 -17.24
CA ASN A 336 -25.11 -3.39 -17.59
C ASN A 336 -24.17 -3.17 -18.79
N GLU A 337 -22.99 -3.80 -18.79
CA GLU A 337 -22.02 -3.68 -19.88
C GLU A 337 -22.63 -4.15 -21.20
N LYS A 338 -23.34 -5.29 -21.20
CA LYS A 338 -23.98 -5.80 -22.42
C LYS A 338 -25.02 -4.82 -22.96
N LEU A 339 -25.88 -4.28 -22.08
CA LEU A 339 -26.88 -3.28 -22.47
C LEU A 339 -26.23 -2.00 -23.03
N TYR A 340 -25.16 -1.52 -22.41
CA TYR A 340 -24.51 -0.27 -22.79
C TYR A 340 -23.60 -0.40 -24.01
N GLU A 341 -23.09 -1.59 -24.30
CA GLU A 341 -22.41 -1.88 -25.55
C GLU A 341 -23.35 -1.74 -26.76
N ASP A 342 -24.59 -2.19 -26.59
CA ASP A 342 -25.62 -2.14 -27.64
C ASP A 342 -26.21 -0.71 -27.78
N THR A 343 -26.51 -0.04 -26.66
CA THR A 343 -27.20 1.27 -26.65
C THR A 343 -26.27 2.48 -26.70
N LYS A 344 -24.98 2.31 -26.35
CA LYS A 344 -23.93 3.35 -26.30
C LYS A 344 -24.36 4.66 -25.61
N PRO A 345 -24.91 4.60 -24.37
CA PRO A 345 -25.46 5.77 -23.73
C PRO A 345 -24.37 6.77 -23.30
N THR A 346 -24.80 8.01 -23.06
CA THR A 346 -24.05 9.00 -22.29
C THR A 346 -24.82 9.27 -21.02
N LEU A 347 -24.48 8.53 -19.96
CA LEU A 347 -25.11 8.63 -18.66
C LEU A 347 -24.60 9.86 -17.92
N ASP A 348 -25.54 10.70 -17.57
CA ASP A 348 -25.36 11.87 -16.75
C ASP A 348 -26.25 11.78 -15.51
N TRP A 349 -25.89 12.40 -14.39
CA TRP A 349 -26.70 12.32 -13.16
C TRP A 349 -28.14 12.82 -13.33
N ALA A 350 -28.41 13.66 -14.33
CA ALA A 350 -29.74 14.17 -14.64
C ALA A 350 -30.53 13.26 -15.60
N THR A 351 -29.89 12.25 -16.18
CA THR A 351 -30.51 11.37 -17.18
C THR A 351 -31.12 10.11 -16.54
N PRO A 352 -32.26 9.63 -17.08
CA PRO A 352 -32.83 8.35 -16.67
C PRO A 352 -31.83 7.20 -16.85
N GLY A 353 -31.79 6.26 -15.90
CA GLY A 353 -30.89 5.11 -15.93
C GLY A 353 -29.51 5.34 -15.30
N PHE A 354 -29.16 6.58 -14.94
CA PHE A 354 -27.91 6.88 -14.22
C PHE A 354 -27.75 6.05 -12.95
N GLY A 355 -28.78 5.99 -12.10
CA GLY A 355 -28.72 5.27 -10.83
C GLY A 355 -28.34 3.80 -10.99
N ARG A 356 -28.86 3.12 -12.02
CA ARG A 356 -28.55 1.71 -12.31
C ARG A 356 -27.07 1.51 -12.67
N GLY A 357 -26.54 2.35 -13.56
CA GLY A 357 -25.16 2.23 -14.02
C GLY A 357 -24.14 2.76 -13.00
N PHE A 358 -24.54 3.73 -12.17
CA PHE A 358 -23.66 4.40 -11.22
C PHE A 358 -23.58 3.67 -9.88
N ALA A 359 -24.70 3.16 -9.36
CA ALA A 359 -24.73 2.48 -8.06
C ALA A 359 -23.80 1.27 -8.01
N VAL A 360 -23.77 0.48 -9.08
CA VAL A 360 -22.86 -0.67 -9.19
C VAL A 360 -21.40 -0.24 -9.10
N ASN A 361 -21.01 0.90 -9.70
CA ASN A 361 -19.64 1.43 -9.60
C ASN A 361 -19.27 1.79 -8.15
N VAL A 362 -20.19 2.43 -7.42
CA VAL A 362 -20.01 2.76 -5.99
C VAL A 362 -19.87 1.49 -5.14
N LEU A 363 -20.70 0.47 -5.39
CA LEU A 363 -20.66 -0.79 -4.65
C LEU A 363 -19.38 -1.58 -4.92
N PHE A 364 -18.91 -1.64 -6.17
CA PHE A 364 -17.59 -2.21 -6.48
C PHE A 364 -16.49 -1.46 -5.75
N ARG A 365 -16.56 -0.12 -5.64
CA ARG A 365 -15.54 0.62 -4.90
C ARG A 365 -15.54 0.27 -3.41
N PHE A 366 -16.71 0.17 -2.80
CA PHE A 366 -16.85 -0.27 -1.41
C PHE A 366 -16.25 -1.68 -1.23
N MET A 367 -16.55 -2.62 -2.14
CA MET A 367 -15.97 -3.97 -2.12
C MET A 367 -14.46 -3.97 -2.36
N ASN A 368 -13.95 -3.05 -3.17
CA ASN A 368 -12.52 -2.95 -3.41
C ASN A 368 -11.74 -2.54 -2.16
N GLU A 369 -12.26 -1.56 -1.43
CA GLU A 369 -11.67 -1.18 -0.15
C GLU A 369 -11.84 -2.28 0.92
N SER A 370 -13.00 -2.94 0.92
CA SER A 370 -13.28 -4.08 1.81
C SER A 370 -12.28 -5.21 1.65
N HIS A 371 -11.86 -5.52 0.41
CA HIS A 371 -10.83 -6.51 0.13
C HIS A 371 -9.49 -6.16 0.78
N TYR A 372 -9.03 -4.91 0.66
CA TYR A 372 -7.77 -4.50 1.28
C TYR A 372 -7.84 -4.73 2.80
N MET A 373 -8.92 -4.30 3.44
CA MET A 373 -9.12 -4.52 4.87
C MET A 373 -9.13 -6.01 5.24
N PHE A 374 -9.77 -6.86 4.44
CA PHE A 374 -9.80 -8.31 4.66
C PHE A 374 -8.41 -8.96 4.55
N VAL A 375 -7.64 -8.65 3.51
CA VAL A 375 -6.31 -9.20 3.30
C VAL A 375 -5.36 -8.78 4.43
N TYR A 376 -5.35 -7.50 4.80
CA TYR A 376 -4.51 -7.01 5.89
C TYR A 376 -4.91 -7.64 7.23
N TRP A 377 -6.21 -7.78 7.50
CA TRP A 377 -6.70 -8.43 8.70
C TRP A 377 -6.29 -9.91 8.75
N ILE A 378 -6.46 -10.66 7.65
CA ILE A 378 -6.04 -12.07 7.57
C ILE A 378 -4.53 -12.20 7.77
N MET A 379 -3.72 -11.33 7.17
CA MET A 379 -2.28 -11.36 7.40
C MET A 379 -1.94 -11.18 8.88
N GLY A 380 -2.60 -10.24 9.56
CA GLY A 380 -2.46 -10.04 11.01
C GLY A 380 -2.99 -11.20 11.86
N THR A 381 -3.62 -12.22 11.28
CA THR A 381 -3.94 -13.47 11.98
C THR A 381 -2.82 -14.51 11.91
N PHE A 382 -1.96 -14.44 10.89
CA PHE A 382 -0.89 -15.42 10.65
C PHE A 382 0.49 -14.93 11.13
N PHE A 383 0.69 -13.61 11.22
CA PHE A 383 1.98 -13.01 11.52
C PHE A 383 1.85 -12.02 12.70
N ASP A 384 2.36 -12.42 13.86
CA ASP A 384 2.32 -11.63 15.09
C ASP A 384 3.59 -10.81 15.36
N ASP A 385 4.69 -11.13 14.68
CA ASP A 385 5.96 -10.43 14.86
C ASP A 385 6.05 -9.23 13.89
N ILE A 386 6.38 -8.08 14.47
CA ILE A 386 6.39 -6.78 13.78
C ILE A 386 7.40 -6.75 12.63
N GLU A 387 8.52 -7.47 12.76
CA GLU A 387 9.57 -7.52 11.73
C GLU A 387 9.12 -8.29 10.49
N THR A 388 8.51 -9.47 10.68
CA THR A 388 7.85 -10.21 9.59
C THR A 388 6.67 -9.46 9.00
N LEU A 389 5.92 -8.71 9.81
CA LEU A 389 4.79 -7.93 9.33
C LEU A 389 5.23 -6.86 8.31
N THR A 390 6.33 -6.15 8.56
CA THR A 390 6.87 -5.15 7.61
C THR A 390 7.28 -5.79 6.28
N LEU A 391 7.98 -6.91 6.31
CA LEU A 391 8.36 -7.66 5.09
C LEU A 391 7.13 -8.23 4.38
N GLY A 392 6.14 -8.73 5.13
CA GLY A 392 4.87 -9.24 4.62
C GLY A 392 4.04 -8.16 3.92
N VAL A 393 4.00 -6.95 4.46
CA VAL A 393 3.33 -5.80 3.80
C VAL A 393 4.04 -5.42 2.49
N GLY A 394 5.37 -5.41 2.47
CA GLY A 394 6.14 -5.16 1.24
C GLY A 394 5.89 -6.22 0.16
N LEU A 395 5.81 -7.50 0.56
CA LEU A 395 5.43 -8.61 -0.31
C LEU A 395 4.00 -8.44 -0.84
N VAL A 396 3.02 -8.15 0.02
CA VAL A 396 1.63 -7.88 -0.38
C VAL A 396 1.58 -6.79 -1.43
N ARG A 397 2.20 -5.64 -1.17
CA ARG A 397 2.23 -4.52 -2.12
C ARG A 397 2.88 -4.89 -3.44
N SER A 398 3.90 -5.74 -3.42
CA SER A 398 4.58 -6.21 -4.63
C SER A 398 3.63 -7.08 -5.49
N PHE A 399 2.93 -8.04 -4.89
CA PHE A 399 1.95 -8.90 -5.61
C PHE A 399 0.69 -8.16 -6.05
N GLU A 400 0.17 -7.24 -5.22
CA GLU A 400 -0.89 -6.33 -5.63
C GLU A 400 -0.48 -5.51 -6.86
N SER A 401 0.77 -5.04 -6.89
CA SER A 401 1.32 -4.31 -8.03
C SER A 401 1.43 -5.18 -9.28
N ILE A 402 1.70 -6.48 -9.17
CA ILE A 402 1.66 -7.40 -10.32
C ILE A 402 0.25 -7.43 -10.90
N GLY A 403 -0.75 -7.62 -10.03
CA GLY A 403 -2.16 -7.60 -10.41
C GLY A 403 -2.58 -6.32 -11.12
N SER A 404 -2.28 -5.17 -10.50
CA SER A 404 -2.56 -3.86 -11.06
C SER A 404 -1.81 -3.63 -12.38
N CYS A 405 -0.52 -3.98 -12.47
CA CYS A 405 0.28 -3.84 -13.68
C CYS A 405 -0.35 -4.58 -14.86
N LEU A 406 -0.70 -5.85 -14.65
CA LEU A 406 -1.33 -6.68 -15.68
C LEU A 406 -2.72 -6.14 -16.06
N ALA A 407 -3.55 -5.78 -15.06
CA ALA A 407 -4.88 -5.23 -15.29
C ALA A 407 -4.83 -3.94 -16.10
N PHE A 408 -4.01 -2.97 -15.69
CA PHE A 408 -3.80 -1.72 -16.42
C PHE A 408 -3.16 -1.95 -17.79
N GLY A 409 -2.29 -2.96 -17.92
CA GLY A 409 -1.72 -3.37 -19.20
C GLY A 409 -2.78 -3.84 -20.19
N ILE A 410 -3.69 -4.72 -19.76
CA ILE A 410 -4.83 -5.16 -20.58
C ILE A 410 -5.76 -3.97 -20.89
N GLY A 411 -6.02 -3.11 -19.90
CA GLY A 411 -6.82 -1.90 -20.08
C GLY A 411 -6.18 -0.82 -20.96
N ALA A 412 -4.88 -0.93 -21.27
CA ALA A 412 -4.18 -0.06 -22.21
C ALA A 412 -4.35 -0.52 -23.67
N ILE A 413 -4.70 -1.79 -23.89
CA ILE A 413 -4.99 -2.32 -25.21
C ILE A 413 -6.39 -1.88 -25.61
N LYS A 414 -6.60 -1.50 -26.88
CA LYS A 414 -7.88 -1.09 -27.46
C LYS A 414 -8.86 -2.26 -27.65
N ILE A 415 -9.17 -2.96 -26.57
CA ILE A 415 -10.14 -4.05 -26.52
C ILE A 415 -11.46 -3.56 -25.92
N SER A 416 -12.55 -4.31 -26.12
CA SER A 416 -13.84 -3.93 -25.57
C SER A 416 -13.80 -3.94 -24.03
N PRO A 417 -14.55 -3.06 -23.35
CA PRO A 417 -14.63 -3.08 -21.89
C PRO A 417 -15.21 -4.40 -21.36
N MET A 418 -16.06 -5.08 -22.14
CA MET A 418 -16.55 -6.41 -21.81
C MET A 418 -15.41 -7.42 -21.62
N VAL A 419 -14.37 -7.39 -22.47
CA VAL A 419 -13.21 -8.28 -22.28
C VAL A 419 -12.48 -7.96 -20.98
N ASN A 420 -12.28 -6.68 -20.65
CA ASN A 420 -11.69 -6.28 -19.37
C ASN A 420 -12.51 -6.78 -18.17
N LEU A 421 -13.85 -6.70 -18.26
CA LEU A 421 -14.75 -7.21 -17.24
C LEU A 421 -14.67 -8.73 -17.08
N ILE A 422 -14.66 -9.47 -18.19
CA ILE A 422 -14.55 -10.94 -18.20
C ILE A 422 -13.23 -11.36 -17.56
N VAL A 423 -12.12 -10.72 -17.91
CA VAL A 423 -10.83 -11.03 -17.30
C VAL A 423 -10.86 -10.75 -15.80
N ALA A 424 -11.40 -9.61 -15.37
CA ALA A 424 -11.55 -9.30 -13.94
C ALA A 424 -12.42 -10.34 -13.20
N PHE A 425 -13.51 -10.79 -13.81
CA PHE A 425 -14.38 -11.83 -13.26
C PHE A 425 -13.66 -13.18 -13.15
N VAL A 426 -13.01 -13.63 -14.22
CA VAL A 426 -12.26 -14.90 -14.24
C VAL A 426 -11.14 -14.87 -13.21
N MET A 427 -10.39 -13.78 -13.14
CA MET A 427 -9.34 -13.61 -12.14
C MET A 427 -9.91 -13.70 -10.72
N PHE A 428 -11.03 -13.05 -10.43
CA PHE A 428 -11.68 -13.16 -9.14
C PHE A 428 -12.10 -14.61 -8.81
N VAL A 429 -12.75 -15.30 -9.77
CA VAL A 429 -13.18 -16.71 -9.60
C VAL A 429 -11.99 -17.64 -9.31
N VAL A 430 -10.87 -17.46 -10.01
CA VAL A 430 -9.64 -18.25 -9.79
C VAL A 430 -9.06 -18.03 -8.39
N CYS A 431 -9.26 -16.85 -7.80
CA CYS A 431 -8.80 -16.55 -6.44
C CYS A 431 -9.65 -17.25 -5.37
N ILE A 432 -10.90 -17.62 -5.69
CA ILE A 432 -11.85 -18.11 -4.69
C ILE A 432 -11.35 -19.36 -3.96
N PRO A 433 -10.91 -20.44 -4.65
CA PRO A 433 -10.45 -21.65 -3.99
C PRO A 433 -9.26 -21.39 -3.07
N ALA A 434 -8.22 -20.73 -3.56
CA ALA A 434 -6.99 -20.49 -2.80
C ALA A 434 -7.25 -19.67 -1.53
N THR A 435 -8.06 -18.61 -1.65
CA THR A 435 -8.42 -17.76 -0.50
C THR A 435 -9.32 -18.50 0.47
N SER A 436 -10.25 -19.33 -0.02
CA SER A 436 -11.08 -20.18 0.84
C SER A 436 -10.22 -21.13 1.66
N PHE A 437 -9.20 -21.76 1.05
CA PHE A 437 -8.25 -22.58 1.80
C PHE A 437 -7.44 -21.78 2.82
N ALA A 438 -6.99 -20.56 2.49
CA ALA A 438 -6.30 -19.69 3.44
C ALA A 438 -7.20 -19.35 4.64
N VAL A 439 -8.48 -19.01 4.39
CA VAL A 439 -9.47 -18.70 5.43
C VAL A 439 -9.73 -19.89 6.35
N LEU A 440 -9.75 -21.11 5.82
CA LEU A 440 -9.91 -22.32 6.61
C LEU A 440 -8.71 -22.63 7.51
N LEU A 441 -7.53 -22.08 7.19
CA LEU A 441 -6.30 -22.24 7.99
C LEU A 441 -6.18 -21.19 9.11
N VAL A 442 -7.10 -20.23 9.22
CA VAL A 442 -7.06 -19.18 10.24
C VAL A 442 -7.14 -19.83 11.64
N PRO A 443 -6.15 -19.59 12.52
CA PRO A 443 -6.10 -20.21 13.83
C PRO A 443 -7.00 -19.48 14.85
N GLU A 444 -7.44 -20.18 15.89
CA GLU A 444 -8.22 -19.57 16.99
C GLU A 444 -7.40 -18.58 17.83
N ARG A 445 -6.11 -18.87 18.01
CA ARG A 445 -5.14 -17.99 18.68
C ARG A 445 -4.05 -17.59 17.67
N PRO A 446 -3.51 -16.37 17.75
CA PRO A 446 -2.37 -16.01 16.92
C PRO A 446 -1.22 -17.02 17.08
N VAL A 447 -0.54 -17.35 15.99
CA VAL A 447 0.64 -18.23 16.04
C VAL A 447 1.82 -17.43 16.56
N ASP A 448 2.33 -17.77 17.75
CA ASP A 448 3.54 -17.15 18.30
C ASP A 448 4.76 -17.57 17.47
N ASN A 449 5.18 -16.70 16.54
CA ASN A 449 6.27 -16.94 15.61
C ASN A 449 7.67 -16.76 16.23
N ARG A 450 7.81 -16.55 17.55
CA ARG A 450 9.12 -16.41 18.24
C ARG A 450 10.05 -17.62 18.08
N SER A 451 9.55 -18.77 17.64
CA SER A 451 10.34 -19.97 17.31
C SER A 451 11.16 -19.84 16.01
N LEU A 452 10.97 -18.78 15.22
CA LEU A 452 11.76 -18.48 14.02
C LEU A 452 13.19 -18.02 14.36
N ASP A 453 13.34 -17.22 15.42
CA ASP A 453 14.66 -16.75 15.84
C ASP A 453 15.52 -17.90 16.37
N SER A 454 14.92 -18.91 17.02
CA SER A 454 15.63 -20.10 17.53
C SER A 454 16.01 -21.09 16.42
N GLY A 455 15.19 -21.24 15.38
CA GLY A 455 15.50 -22.10 14.23
C GLY A 455 16.60 -21.54 13.32
N ILE A 456 16.63 -20.22 13.12
CA ILE A 456 17.67 -19.58 12.29
C ILE A 456 18.97 -19.42 13.08
N SER A 457 18.91 -19.11 14.39
CA SER A 457 20.11 -19.08 15.25
C SER A 457 20.73 -20.47 15.43
N SER A 458 19.95 -21.55 15.46
CA SER A 458 20.50 -22.91 15.55
C SER A 458 21.17 -23.38 14.25
N ILE A 459 20.62 -23.03 13.08
CA ILE A 459 21.26 -23.30 11.78
C ILE A 459 22.54 -22.47 11.61
N GLN A 460 22.55 -21.22 12.08
CA GLN A 460 23.73 -20.36 12.04
C GLN A 460 24.79 -20.82 13.05
N SER A 461 24.39 -21.22 14.27
CA SER A 461 25.28 -21.79 15.28
C SER A 461 25.89 -23.12 14.83
N GLN A 462 25.19 -23.92 14.01
CA GLN A 462 25.77 -25.11 13.39
C GLN A 462 26.76 -24.78 12.26
N LYS A 463 26.52 -23.71 11.50
CA LYS A 463 27.44 -23.26 10.44
C LYS A 463 28.70 -22.57 10.97
N ASP A 464 28.58 -21.83 12.07
CA ASP A 464 29.70 -21.12 12.69
C ASP A 464 30.52 -22.04 13.62
N ALA A 465 30.02 -23.23 13.96
CA ALA A 465 30.69 -24.21 14.84
C ALA A 465 31.58 -25.24 14.12
N ASP A 466 31.51 -25.38 12.79
CA ASP A 466 32.34 -26.33 12.02
C ASP A 466 33.33 -25.62 11.08
N PRO A 467 34.45 -25.07 11.60
CA PRO A 467 35.55 -24.56 10.76
C PRO A 467 36.44 -25.67 10.16
N VAL A 468 36.14 -26.95 10.37
CA VAL A 468 37.02 -28.08 10.01
C VAL A 468 36.75 -28.64 8.61
N ILE A 469 35.59 -28.37 8.00
CA ILE A 469 35.23 -28.95 6.69
C ILE A 469 35.76 -28.12 5.51
N ASP A 470 35.92 -26.81 5.65
CA ASP A 470 36.43 -25.95 4.58
C ASP A 470 37.96 -26.08 4.34
N ALA A 471 38.71 -26.66 5.29
CA ALA A 471 40.13 -26.92 5.12
C ALA A 471 40.45 -28.24 4.38
N ILE A 472 39.49 -29.16 4.23
CA ILE A 472 39.68 -30.44 3.54
C ILE A 472 39.29 -30.34 2.06
N ALA A 473 38.36 -29.44 1.70
CA ALA A 473 37.94 -29.24 0.32
C ALA A 473 38.99 -28.53 -0.57
N LEU A 474 39.93 -27.79 0.02
CA LEU A 474 40.98 -27.06 -0.70
C LEU A 474 42.25 -27.89 -0.99
N ASN A 475 42.41 -29.08 -0.40
CA ASN A 475 43.58 -29.95 -0.63
C ASN A 475 43.34 -31.10 -1.62
N VAL A 476 42.14 -31.22 -2.20
CA VAL A 476 41.80 -32.30 -3.15
C VAL A 476 41.78 -31.83 -4.61
N VAL A 477 41.82 -30.52 -4.88
CA VAL A 477 41.75 -29.97 -6.25
C VAL A 477 43.12 -29.91 -6.95
N ASP A 478 44.23 -30.05 -6.23
CA ASP A 478 45.58 -29.77 -6.78
C ASP A 478 46.43 -31.01 -7.16
N LYS A 479 45.84 -32.21 -7.28
CA LYS A 479 46.61 -33.44 -7.57
C LYS A 479 46.23 -34.25 -8.81
N HIS A 480 45.32 -33.81 -9.68
CA HIS A 480 45.07 -34.51 -10.95
C HIS A 480 45.19 -33.59 -12.16
N VAL A 481 46.43 -33.27 -12.52
CA VAL A 481 46.86 -32.93 -13.89
C VAL A 481 48.11 -33.78 -14.21
N THR A 482 47.85 -34.95 -14.79
CA THR A 482 48.58 -35.72 -15.85
C THR A 482 50.12 -35.86 -15.79
N PRO A 483 50.69 -36.97 -16.31
CA PRO A 483 50.54 -37.41 -17.71
C PRO A 483 49.41 -38.40 -17.96
#